data_AF-A0A139APW2-F1
#
_entry.id   AF-A0A139APW2-F1
#
_cell.length_a   1.000
_cell.length_b   1.000
_cell.length_c   1.000
_cell.angle_alpha   90.00
_cell.angle_beta   90.00
_cell.angle_gamma   90.00
#
_symmetry.space_group_name_H-M   'P 1'
#
loop_
_entity.id
_entity.type
_entity.pdbx_description
1 polymer ?
#
loop_
_entity_poly.entity_id
_entity_poly.type
_entity_poly.pdbx_seq_one_letter_code
_entity_poly.pdbx_strand_id
1 'polypeptide(L)'
;QGPFRIGKVPVPVPKSSELLIRVNSCALNPVDWKQLKLGVLTFSFPLIVGCDVAGVVVGKGPTCTDKFHVGDEVIAYTRNGHNGAFAEFVVCREGVVARKPPHLAPHVAASIPLGLVTAAVALYLPVSHNLPWPDPNSNNDGAYILIWGASSSCGSWAVQLAAMSGMKVIGVAGPSNLEYVKSLGALHVLDRSKP
;
A
#
# COMPACT_ATOMS: atom_id res chain seq x y z
N GLN A 1 14.04 -16.45 14.93
CA GLN A 1 13.14 -15.36 15.33
C GLN A 1 13.81 -14.60 16.48
N GLY A 2 13.82 -13.27 16.44
CA GLY A 2 14.37 -12.43 17.52
C GLY A 2 13.31 -11.47 18.04
N PRO A 3 13.39 -11.01 19.30
CA PRO A 3 12.45 -10.04 19.85
C PRO A 3 12.57 -8.69 19.13
N PHE A 4 11.47 -7.93 19.06
CA PHE A 4 11.53 -6.52 18.68
C PHE A 4 12.43 -5.78 19.68
N ARG A 5 13.33 -4.95 19.14
CA ARG A 5 14.18 -4.06 19.93
C ARG A 5 14.22 -2.71 19.25
N ILE A 6 14.11 -1.67 20.06
CA ILE A 6 14.41 -0.31 19.62
C ILE A 6 15.92 -0.14 19.77
N GLY A 7 16.56 0.39 18.74
CA GLY A 7 18.01 0.56 18.73
C GLY A 7 18.44 1.54 17.66
N LYS A 8 19.66 2.03 17.81
CA LYS A 8 20.27 2.91 16.81
C LYS A 8 20.78 2.07 15.65
N VAL A 9 20.53 2.55 14.45
CA VAL A 9 21.05 2.01 13.19
C VAL A 9 21.62 3.17 12.36
N PRO A 10 22.60 2.92 11.48
CA PRO A 10 23.06 3.95 10.55
C PRO A 10 21.90 4.44 9.67
N VAL A 11 21.86 5.74 9.39
CA VAL A 11 20.94 6.29 8.39
C VAL A 11 21.30 5.67 7.04
N PRO A 12 20.34 5.04 6.33
CA PRO A 12 20.63 4.44 5.03
C PRO A 12 21.00 5.52 4.02
N VAL A 13 21.98 5.22 3.15
CA VAL A 13 22.39 6.11 2.07
C VAL A 13 21.62 5.72 0.80
N PRO A 14 20.85 6.64 0.18
CA PRO A 14 20.12 6.34 -1.05
C PRO A 14 21.09 6.06 -2.20
N LYS A 15 20.87 4.97 -2.93
CA LYS A 15 21.65 4.60 -4.12
C LYS A 15 20.89 4.99 -5.38
N SER A 16 21.54 4.85 -6.55
CA SER A 16 20.93 4.94 -7.89
C SER A 16 19.69 5.85 -7.97
N SER A 17 18.50 5.28 -8.21
CA SER A 17 17.22 5.96 -8.32
C SER A 17 16.38 5.86 -7.05
N GLU A 18 17.02 5.94 -5.89
CA GLU A 18 16.35 5.87 -4.58
C GLU A 18 16.26 7.24 -3.90
N LEU A 19 15.19 7.45 -3.16
CA LEU A 19 14.97 8.62 -2.32
C LEU A 19 15.18 8.24 -0.86
N LEU A 20 15.88 9.08 -0.11
CA LEU A 20 15.90 9.02 1.35
C LEU A 20 14.73 9.83 1.89
N ILE A 21 13.87 9.18 2.65
CA ILE A 21 12.66 9.75 3.21
C ILE A 21 12.81 9.77 4.73
N ARG A 22 12.65 10.94 5.34
CA ARG A 22 12.46 11.07 6.78
C ARG A 22 11.02 10.69 7.10
N VAL A 23 10.84 9.62 7.87
CA VAL A 23 9.54 9.05 8.18
C VAL A 23 8.79 9.98 9.13
N ASN A 24 7.55 10.33 8.77
CA ASN A 24 6.62 10.97 9.69
C ASN A 24 5.64 9.95 10.26
N SER A 25 5.09 9.10 9.39
CA SER A 25 4.11 8.08 9.74
C SER A 25 4.36 6.81 8.93
N CYS A 26 4.04 5.65 9.50
CA CYS A 26 4.05 4.35 8.83
C CYS A 26 2.74 3.61 9.12
N ALA A 27 2.38 2.63 8.29
CA ALA A 27 1.23 1.78 8.50
C ALA A 27 1.63 0.33 8.78
N LEU A 28 0.75 -0.39 9.49
CA LEU A 28 0.91 -1.80 9.80
C LEU A 28 0.27 -2.66 8.72
N ASN A 29 0.99 -3.69 8.29
CA ASN A 29 0.53 -4.65 7.31
C ASN A 29 0.68 -6.10 7.81
N PRO A 30 -0.15 -7.05 7.32
CA PRO A 30 0.01 -8.46 7.67
C PRO A 30 1.40 -9.03 7.35
N VAL A 31 2.09 -8.48 6.33
CA VAL A 31 3.43 -8.93 5.95
C VAL A 31 4.50 -8.56 7.00
N ASP A 32 4.30 -7.51 7.80
CA ASP A 32 5.28 -7.06 8.80
C ASP A 32 5.46 -8.11 9.90
N TRP A 33 4.36 -8.57 10.50
CA TRP A 33 4.43 -9.61 11.53
C TRP A 33 4.75 -10.99 10.93
N LYS A 34 4.32 -11.27 9.69
CA LYS A 34 4.62 -12.54 9.00
C LYS A 34 6.10 -12.67 8.64
N GLN A 35 6.77 -11.57 8.26
CA GLN A 35 8.23 -11.55 8.10
C GLN A 35 8.90 -12.08 9.37
N LEU A 36 8.49 -11.59 10.52
CA LEU A 36 9.10 -11.94 11.80
C LEU A 36 8.73 -13.35 12.28
N LYS A 37 7.45 -13.70 12.23
CA LYS A 37 6.93 -14.96 12.79
C LYS A 37 7.13 -16.15 11.87
N LEU A 38 7.09 -15.94 10.55
CA LEU A 38 7.13 -17.02 9.56
C LEU A 38 8.37 -16.98 8.68
N GLY A 39 9.22 -15.95 8.78
CA GLY A 39 10.41 -15.80 7.93
C GLY A 39 10.09 -15.49 6.46
N VAL A 40 8.84 -15.16 6.14
CA VAL A 40 8.41 -14.81 4.78
C VAL A 40 9.18 -13.57 4.33
N LEU A 41 9.84 -13.60 3.16
CA LEU A 41 10.58 -12.45 2.61
C LEU A 41 11.65 -11.87 3.57
N THR A 42 12.16 -12.67 4.49
CA THR A 42 13.26 -12.30 5.41
C THR A 42 14.57 -12.82 4.85
N PHE A 43 15.46 -11.92 4.46
CA PHE A 43 16.74 -12.29 3.81
C PHE A 43 17.92 -12.30 4.78
N SER A 44 17.95 -11.39 5.78
CA SER A 44 19.02 -11.31 6.78
C SER A 44 18.58 -10.57 8.04
N PHE A 45 19.32 -10.77 9.14
CA PHE A 45 19.19 -10.01 10.38
C PHE A 45 20.45 -9.15 10.62
N PRO A 46 20.35 -7.99 11.30
CA PRO A 46 19.12 -7.36 11.81
C PRO A 46 18.22 -6.85 10.68
N LEU A 47 16.90 -6.99 10.87
CA LEU A 47 15.88 -6.58 9.90
C LEU A 47 15.02 -5.47 10.51
N ILE A 48 14.90 -4.36 9.78
CA ILE A 48 13.89 -3.34 10.03
C ILE A 48 12.69 -3.68 9.14
N VAL A 49 11.52 -3.91 9.75
CA VAL A 49 10.26 -4.19 9.04
C VAL A 49 9.46 -2.90 8.81
N GLY A 50 8.27 -2.98 8.21
CA GLY A 50 7.44 -1.84 7.87
C GLY A 50 7.42 -1.60 6.37
N CYS A 51 6.24 -1.70 5.78
CA CYS A 51 6.05 -1.59 4.33
C CYS A 51 5.60 -0.22 3.87
N ASP A 52 4.92 0.58 4.70
CA ASP A 52 4.33 1.84 4.26
C ASP A 52 4.96 3.03 4.96
N VAL A 53 5.13 4.12 4.21
CA VAL A 53 5.64 5.40 4.73
C VAL A 53 4.88 6.58 4.15
N ALA A 54 4.59 7.55 5.02
CA ALA A 54 4.41 8.95 4.66
C ALA A 54 5.51 9.78 5.33
N GLY A 55 6.13 10.69 4.58
CA GLY A 55 7.28 11.43 5.09
C GLY A 55 7.74 12.53 4.15
N VAL A 56 8.96 13.02 4.39
CA VAL A 56 9.56 14.10 3.62
C VAL A 56 10.84 13.60 2.96
N VAL A 57 11.03 13.90 1.68
CA VAL A 57 12.29 13.61 0.98
C VAL A 57 13.41 14.45 1.57
N VAL A 58 14.49 13.81 2.03
CA VAL A 58 15.66 14.47 2.63
C VAL A 58 16.97 14.15 1.90
N GLY A 59 16.93 13.28 0.90
CA GLY A 59 18.08 12.96 0.06
C GLY A 59 17.67 12.21 -1.20
N LYS A 60 18.53 12.22 -2.21
CA LYS A 60 18.31 11.56 -3.50
C LYS A 60 19.56 10.79 -3.91
N GLY A 61 19.37 9.64 -4.55
CA GLY A 61 20.43 8.93 -5.24
C GLY A 61 20.85 9.65 -6.53
N PRO A 62 22.04 9.34 -7.06
CA PRO A 62 22.65 10.06 -8.19
C PRO A 62 21.91 9.92 -9.52
N THR A 63 21.02 8.92 -9.67
CA THR A 63 20.27 8.68 -10.91
C THR A 63 18.76 8.89 -10.74
N CYS A 64 18.34 9.55 -9.66
CA CYS A 64 16.95 10.02 -9.54
C CYS A 64 16.66 11.11 -10.59
N THR A 65 15.43 11.11 -11.10
CA THR A 65 14.94 12.16 -11.99
C THR A 65 14.53 13.41 -11.21
N ASP A 66 14.08 14.46 -11.90
CA ASP A 66 13.55 15.68 -11.28
C ASP A 66 12.08 15.56 -10.84
N LYS A 67 11.55 14.34 -10.77
CA LYS A 67 10.17 14.10 -10.33
C LYS A 67 9.93 14.50 -8.87
N PHE A 68 10.95 14.33 -8.02
CA PHE A 68 10.90 14.65 -6.59
C PHE A 68 12.11 15.47 -6.15
N HIS A 69 11.90 16.36 -5.17
CA HIS A 69 12.91 17.24 -4.61
C HIS A 69 12.98 17.09 -3.09
N VAL A 70 14.13 17.45 -2.52
CA VAL A 70 14.26 17.56 -1.05
C VAL A 70 13.22 18.56 -0.54
N GLY A 71 12.49 18.17 0.50
CA GLY A 71 11.36 18.92 1.05
C GLY A 71 9.98 18.45 0.56
N ASP A 72 9.89 17.65 -0.51
CA ASP A 72 8.61 17.10 -0.97
C ASP A 72 7.99 16.15 0.08
N GLU A 73 6.72 16.36 0.39
CA GLU A 73 5.91 15.40 1.15
C GLU A 73 5.46 14.25 0.25
N VAL A 74 5.79 13.03 0.65
CA VAL A 74 5.60 11.83 -0.16
C VAL A 74 4.99 10.68 0.61
N ILE A 75 4.38 9.77 -0.13
CA ILE A 75 3.99 8.44 0.31
C ILE A 75 4.71 7.40 -0.55
N ALA A 76 5.06 6.26 0.05
CA ALA A 76 5.71 5.17 -0.66
C ALA A 76 5.47 3.85 0.07
N TYR A 77 5.74 2.75 -0.63
CA TYR A 77 5.94 1.46 0.01
C TYR A 77 7.39 0.98 -0.14
N THR A 78 7.88 0.22 0.84
CA THR A 78 9.22 -0.33 0.87
C THR A 78 9.24 -1.71 0.20
N ARG A 79 10.40 -2.10 -0.32
CA ARG A 79 10.60 -3.48 -0.77
C ARG A 79 10.88 -4.35 0.45
N ASN A 80 10.05 -5.36 0.67
CA ASN A 80 10.18 -6.30 1.80
C ASN A 80 11.61 -6.83 1.96
N GLY A 81 12.06 -6.95 3.22
CA GLY A 81 13.31 -7.62 3.57
C GLY A 81 14.58 -6.76 3.57
N HIS A 82 14.51 -5.46 3.26
CA HIS A 82 15.64 -4.52 3.38
C HIS A 82 15.18 -3.13 3.86
N ASN A 83 15.69 -2.66 5.01
CA ASN A 83 15.49 -1.30 5.54
C ASN A 83 14.03 -0.79 5.49
N GLY A 84 13.14 -1.41 6.28
CA GLY A 84 11.73 -1.05 6.34
C GLY A 84 11.42 0.30 7.01
N ALA A 85 10.14 0.68 6.96
CA ALA A 85 9.63 1.99 7.40
C ALA A 85 9.48 2.14 8.91
N PHE A 86 9.67 1.09 9.73
CA PHE A 86 9.67 1.22 11.20
C PHE A 86 11.03 1.74 11.72
N ALA A 87 11.43 2.89 11.17
CA ALA A 87 12.66 3.62 11.48
C ALA A 87 12.44 5.12 11.21
N GLU A 88 13.35 5.97 11.66
CA GLU A 88 13.27 7.42 11.43
C GLU A 88 13.55 7.81 9.97
N PHE A 89 14.28 6.96 9.24
CA PHE A 89 14.65 7.16 7.84
C PHE A 89 14.50 5.87 7.06
N VAL A 90 14.02 5.98 5.83
CA VAL A 90 13.81 4.86 4.92
C VAL A 90 14.25 5.23 3.51
N VAL A 91 14.74 4.24 2.76
CA VAL A 91 15.11 4.40 1.35
C VAL A 91 14.09 3.68 0.48
N CYS A 92 13.49 4.40 -0.46
CA CYS A 92 12.51 3.87 -1.41
C CYS A 92 12.93 4.19 -2.84
N ARG A 93 12.67 3.27 -3.79
CA ARG A 93 12.91 3.56 -5.21
C ARG A 93 11.95 4.65 -5.69
N GLU A 94 12.43 5.59 -6.48
CA GLU A 94 11.63 6.69 -7.04
C GLU A 94 10.35 6.22 -7.76
N GLY A 95 10.42 5.06 -8.43
CA GLY A 95 9.28 4.47 -9.14
C GLY A 95 8.13 4.00 -8.25
N VAL A 96 8.34 3.85 -6.93
CA VAL A 96 7.30 3.44 -5.97
C VAL A 96 6.89 4.57 -5.02
N VAL A 97 7.28 5.80 -5.35
CA VAL A 97 6.99 7.01 -4.56
C VAL A 97 5.94 7.84 -5.29
N ALA A 98 5.02 8.42 -4.53
CA ALA A 98 4.02 9.38 -4.99
C ALA A 98 4.00 10.60 -4.05
N ARG A 99 3.55 11.76 -4.54
CA ARG A 99 3.34 12.94 -3.69
C ARG A 99 2.20 12.65 -2.71
N LYS A 100 2.38 13.05 -1.45
CA LYS A 100 1.30 12.97 -0.45
C LYS A 100 0.18 13.91 -0.88
N PRO A 101 -1.09 13.47 -0.90
CA PRO A 101 -2.22 14.40 -1.06
C PRO A 101 -2.15 15.48 0.04
N PRO A 102 -2.15 16.78 -0.33
CA PRO A 102 -1.84 17.85 0.63
C PRO A 102 -2.87 17.94 1.76
N HIS A 103 -4.14 17.61 1.47
CA HIS A 103 -5.25 17.66 2.43
C HIS A 103 -5.28 16.48 3.41
N LEU A 104 -4.50 15.42 3.19
CA LEU A 104 -4.45 14.26 4.09
C LEU A 104 -3.38 14.45 5.16
N ALA A 105 -3.75 14.16 6.40
CA ALA A 105 -2.79 14.02 7.49
C ALA A 105 -1.80 12.87 7.17
N PRO A 106 -0.51 12.98 7.57
CA PRO A 106 0.50 11.98 7.23
C PRO A 106 0.14 10.54 7.62
N HIS A 107 -0.47 10.33 8.78
CA HIS A 107 -0.86 9.00 9.25
C HIS A 107 -1.99 8.37 8.43
N VAL A 108 -2.88 9.19 7.87
CA VAL A 108 -3.91 8.72 6.92
C VAL A 108 -3.26 8.40 5.57
N ALA A 109 -2.35 9.27 5.11
CA ALA A 109 -1.68 9.05 3.84
C ALA A 109 -0.77 7.81 3.85
N ALA A 110 -0.18 7.47 5.00
CA ALA A 110 0.62 6.27 5.18
C ALA A 110 -0.19 4.97 5.02
N SER A 111 -1.52 4.97 5.16
CA SER A 111 -2.34 3.76 4.99
C SER A 111 -2.65 3.42 3.53
N ILE A 112 -2.24 4.25 2.58
CA ILE A 112 -2.55 4.12 1.16
C ILE A 112 -1.63 3.12 0.43
N PRO A 113 -0.29 3.20 0.52
CA PRO A 113 0.58 2.69 -0.55
C PRO A 113 0.50 1.18 -0.80
N LEU A 114 0.78 0.33 0.19
CA LEU A 114 0.85 -1.11 -0.02
C LEU A 114 -0.51 -1.70 -0.39
N GLY A 115 -1.58 -1.29 0.32
CA GLY A 115 -2.94 -1.78 0.07
C GLY A 115 -3.42 -1.44 -1.34
N LEU A 116 -3.22 -0.18 -1.75
CA LEU A 116 -3.60 0.32 -3.07
C LEU A 116 -2.81 -0.38 -4.18
N VAL A 117 -1.48 -0.45 -4.06
CA VAL A 117 -0.63 -1.08 -5.08
C VAL A 117 -0.94 -2.56 -5.20
N THR A 118 -1.21 -3.25 -4.08
CA THR A 118 -1.60 -4.67 -4.11
C THR A 118 -2.90 -4.88 -4.89
N ALA A 119 -3.92 -4.04 -4.66
CA ALA A 119 -5.16 -4.09 -5.41
C ALA A 119 -4.94 -3.79 -6.90
N ALA A 120 -4.17 -2.74 -7.21
CA ALA A 120 -3.87 -2.35 -8.59
C ALA A 120 -3.11 -3.44 -9.36
N VAL A 121 -2.15 -4.11 -8.72
CA VAL A 121 -1.42 -5.23 -9.33
C VAL A 121 -2.37 -6.36 -9.74
N ALA A 122 -3.31 -6.72 -8.87
CA ALA A 122 -4.28 -7.78 -9.16
C ALA A 122 -5.30 -7.39 -10.24
N LEU A 123 -5.72 -6.12 -10.27
CA LEU A 123 -6.77 -5.66 -11.18
C LEU A 123 -6.24 -5.31 -12.57
N TYR A 124 -5.06 -4.68 -12.67
CA TYR A 124 -4.66 -3.98 -13.90
C TYR A 124 -3.48 -4.59 -14.65
N LEU A 125 -2.67 -5.45 -14.02
CA LEU A 125 -1.57 -6.05 -14.78
C LEU A 125 -2.07 -7.04 -15.84
N PRO A 126 -1.40 -7.12 -17.01
CA PRO A 126 -1.77 -8.07 -18.06
C PRO A 126 -1.74 -9.54 -17.63
N VAL A 127 -0.92 -9.85 -16.62
CA VAL A 127 -0.80 -11.20 -16.03
C VAL A 127 -1.91 -11.51 -15.01
N SER A 128 -2.81 -10.57 -14.75
CA SER A 128 -3.90 -10.68 -13.77
C SER A 128 -5.24 -10.43 -14.44
N HIS A 129 -6.11 -9.57 -13.89
CA HIS A 129 -7.44 -9.34 -14.49
C HIS A 129 -7.42 -8.41 -15.71
N ASN A 130 -6.35 -7.64 -15.91
CA ASN A 130 -6.19 -6.71 -17.04
C ASN A 130 -7.42 -5.80 -17.27
N LEU A 131 -7.99 -5.29 -16.18
CA LEU A 131 -9.16 -4.41 -16.23
C LEU A 131 -8.78 -3.06 -16.87
N PRO A 132 -9.77 -2.32 -17.43
CA PRO A 132 -9.58 -0.93 -17.78
C PRO A 132 -9.14 -0.11 -16.55
N TRP A 133 -8.26 0.87 -16.75
CA TRP A 133 -7.90 1.81 -15.69
C TRP A 133 -9.15 2.52 -15.14
N PRO A 134 -9.17 2.88 -13.85
CA PRO A 134 -10.36 3.40 -13.20
C PRO A 134 -10.73 4.78 -13.74
N ASP A 135 -12.00 4.97 -14.07
CA ASP A 135 -12.60 6.24 -14.46
C ASP A 135 -13.73 6.58 -13.46
N PRO A 136 -13.69 7.72 -12.78
CA PRO A 136 -14.76 8.13 -11.87
C PRO A 136 -16.13 8.30 -12.55
N ASN A 137 -16.18 8.39 -13.88
CA ASN A 137 -17.41 8.48 -14.67
C ASN A 137 -17.86 7.14 -15.27
N SER A 138 -17.17 6.04 -14.96
CA SER A 138 -17.53 4.73 -15.48
C SER A 138 -18.93 4.32 -15.03
N ASN A 139 -19.68 3.68 -15.93
CA ASN A 139 -20.92 3.01 -15.60
C ASN A 139 -20.61 1.55 -15.19
N ASN A 140 -21.22 1.07 -14.10
CA ASN A 140 -21.02 -0.29 -13.56
C ASN A 140 -21.77 -1.35 -14.39
N ASP A 141 -21.68 -1.29 -15.71
CA ASP A 141 -22.42 -2.15 -16.64
C ASP A 141 -21.60 -3.33 -17.18
N GLY A 142 -20.33 -3.43 -16.75
CA GLY A 142 -19.43 -4.51 -17.12
C GLY A 142 -19.72 -5.85 -16.46
N ALA A 143 -18.73 -6.74 -16.53
CA ALA A 143 -18.81 -8.07 -15.94
C ALA A 143 -18.79 -8.02 -14.41
N TYR A 144 -19.26 -9.11 -13.79
CA TYR A 144 -19.18 -9.26 -12.34
C TYR A 144 -17.76 -9.60 -11.88
N ILE A 145 -17.37 -9.08 -10.72
CA ILE A 145 -16.13 -9.44 -10.03
C ILE A 145 -16.41 -9.67 -8.54
N LEU A 146 -15.93 -10.79 -8.02
CA LEU A 146 -16.06 -11.16 -6.60
C LEU A 146 -14.80 -10.73 -5.85
N ILE A 147 -14.97 -9.97 -4.76
CA ILE A 147 -13.87 -9.51 -3.91
C ILE A 147 -14.01 -10.11 -2.52
N TRP A 148 -13.10 -11.03 -2.19
CA TRP A 148 -13.00 -11.61 -0.86
C TRP A 148 -12.35 -10.65 0.14
N GLY A 149 -12.88 -10.61 1.36
CA GLY A 149 -12.36 -9.72 2.39
C GLY A 149 -12.47 -8.25 1.97
N ALA A 150 -13.59 -7.87 1.36
CA ALA A 150 -13.83 -6.58 0.75
C ALA A 150 -13.69 -5.38 1.70
N SER A 151 -13.78 -5.62 3.02
CA SER A 151 -13.57 -4.59 4.05
C SER A 151 -12.13 -4.51 4.58
N SER A 152 -11.19 -5.26 4.01
CA SER A 152 -9.78 -5.22 4.41
C SER A 152 -9.04 -4.05 3.75
N SER A 153 -7.79 -3.78 4.15
CA SER A 153 -6.95 -2.74 3.53
C SER A 153 -6.89 -2.91 1.99
N CYS A 154 -6.45 -4.07 1.49
CA CYS A 154 -6.42 -4.32 0.04
C CYS A 154 -7.82 -4.45 -0.57
N GLY A 155 -8.75 -5.10 0.13
CA GLY A 155 -10.10 -5.36 -0.38
C GLY A 155 -10.89 -4.08 -0.62
N SER A 156 -10.79 -3.10 0.29
CA SER A 156 -11.50 -1.82 0.18
C SER A 156 -11.00 -0.98 -1.01
N TRP A 157 -9.70 -1.01 -1.30
CA TRP A 157 -9.16 -0.44 -2.53
C TRP A 157 -9.65 -1.19 -3.76
N ALA A 158 -9.63 -2.53 -3.73
CA ALA A 158 -10.07 -3.33 -4.87
C ALA A 158 -11.55 -3.10 -5.22
N VAL A 159 -12.43 -2.91 -4.23
CA VAL A 159 -13.85 -2.59 -4.45
C VAL A 159 -14.00 -1.27 -5.20
N GLN A 160 -13.38 -0.21 -4.70
CA GLN A 160 -13.47 1.12 -5.32
C GLN A 160 -12.89 1.11 -6.73
N LEU A 161 -11.70 0.55 -6.89
CA LEU A 161 -10.99 0.49 -8.17
C LEU A 161 -11.76 -0.33 -9.21
N ALA A 162 -12.27 -1.51 -8.84
CA ALA A 162 -13.02 -2.34 -9.76
C ALA A 162 -14.35 -1.70 -10.16
N ALA A 163 -15.05 -1.04 -9.23
CA ALA A 163 -16.26 -0.28 -9.55
C ALA A 163 -15.94 0.88 -10.52
N MET A 164 -14.90 1.68 -10.25
CA MET A 164 -14.45 2.73 -11.17
C MET A 164 -13.94 2.19 -12.51
N SER A 165 -13.60 0.90 -12.60
CA SER A 165 -13.27 0.22 -13.85
C SER A 165 -14.49 -0.37 -14.57
N GLY A 166 -15.71 -0.02 -14.14
CA GLY A 166 -16.98 -0.41 -14.75
C GLY A 166 -17.49 -1.80 -14.35
N MET A 167 -16.87 -2.44 -13.34
CA MET A 167 -17.24 -3.79 -12.94
C MET A 167 -18.44 -3.81 -11.99
N LYS A 168 -19.24 -4.87 -12.08
CA LYS A 168 -20.29 -5.17 -11.09
C LYS A 168 -19.68 -5.89 -9.89
N VAL A 169 -19.28 -5.13 -8.88
CA VAL A 169 -18.56 -5.66 -7.73
C VAL A 169 -19.50 -6.39 -6.77
N ILE A 170 -19.17 -7.65 -6.44
CA ILE A 170 -19.74 -8.42 -5.34
C ILE A 170 -18.68 -8.50 -4.24
N GLY A 171 -18.92 -7.84 -3.11
CA GLY A 171 -18.01 -7.87 -1.96
C GLY A 171 -18.38 -8.96 -0.96
N VAL A 172 -17.40 -9.64 -0.38
CA VAL A 172 -17.61 -10.54 0.77
C VAL A 172 -16.97 -9.94 2.02
N ALA A 173 -17.75 -9.74 3.07
CA ALA A 173 -17.29 -9.10 4.29
C ALA A 173 -17.94 -9.69 5.56
N GLY A 174 -17.43 -9.29 6.72
CA GLY A 174 -18.11 -9.58 7.99
C GLY A 174 -19.38 -8.73 8.15
N PRO A 175 -20.34 -9.16 9.00
CA PRO A 175 -21.66 -8.53 9.12
C PRO A 175 -21.59 -7.04 9.51
N SER A 176 -20.57 -6.63 10.29
CA SER A 176 -20.40 -5.24 10.69
C SER A 176 -19.94 -4.29 9.58
N ASN A 177 -19.50 -4.82 8.43
CA ASN A 177 -18.86 -4.05 7.37
C ASN A 177 -19.68 -4.02 6.07
N LEU A 178 -20.91 -4.53 6.07
CA LEU A 178 -21.71 -4.65 4.85
C LEU A 178 -22.01 -3.28 4.23
N GLU A 179 -22.50 -2.34 5.04
CA GLU A 179 -22.79 -0.97 4.58
C GLU A 179 -21.53 -0.22 4.18
N TYR A 180 -20.42 -0.43 4.90
CA TYR A 180 -19.14 0.15 4.52
C TYR A 180 -18.72 -0.32 3.12
N VAL A 181 -18.72 -1.63 2.85
CA VAL A 181 -18.33 -2.17 1.54
C VAL A 181 -19.28 -1.71 0.44
N LYS A 182 -20.58 -1.58 0.73
CA LYS A 182 -21.54 -1.01 -0.21
C LYS A 182 -21.23 0.46 -0.53
N SER A 183 -20.89 1.26 0.48
CA SER A 183 -20.50 2.68 0.29
C SER A 183 -19.22 2.86 -0.54
N LEU A 184 -18.37 1.82 -0.63
CA LEU A 184 -17.18 1.82 -1.47
C LEU A 184 -17.46 1.55 -2.96
N GLY A 185 -18.71 1.23 -3.33
CA GLY A 185 -19.11 0.97 -4.72
C GLY A 185 -19.44 -0.49 -5.02
N ALA A 186 -19.53 -1.37 -4.01
CA ALA A 186 -20.01 -2.73 -4.23
C ALA A 186 -21.51 -2.74 -4.60
N LEU A 187 -21.85 -3.40 -5.70
CA LEU A 187 -23.23 -3.59 -6.15
C LEU A 187 -23.99 -4.54 -5.21
N HIS A 188 -23.32 -5.62 -4.79
CA HIS A 188 -23.84 -6.58 -3.81
C HIS A 188 -22.79 -6.84 -2.74
N VAL A 189 -23.23 -7.11 -1.51
CA VAL A 189 -22.35 -7.52 -0.42
C VAL A 189 -22.89 -8.76 0.26
N LEU A 190 -22.05 -9.79 0.35
CA LEU A 190 -22.34 -11.06 1.00
C LEU A 190 -21.74 -11.06 2.41
N ASP A 191 -22.57 -11.46 3.38
CA ASP A 191 -22.14 -11.71 4.74
C ASP A 191 -21.45 -13.08 4.82
N ARG A 192 -20.15 -13.08 5.09
CA ARG A 192 -19.33 -14.31 5.16
C ARG A 192 -19.74 -15.28 6.28
N SER A 193 -20.61 -14.86 7.21
CA SER A 193 -21.11 -15.71 8.29
C SER A 193 -22.37 -16.48 7.93
N LYS A 194 -22.98 -16.17 6.78
CA LYS A 194 -24.19 -16.84 6.28
C LYS A 194 -23.83 -17.93 5.26
N PRO A 195 -24.61 -19.02 5.20
CA PRO A 195 -24.41 -20.12 4.25
C PRO A 195 -24.64 -19.68 2.79
#